data_AF-A0A101RLW2-F1
#
_entry.id   AF-A0A101RLW2-F1
#
_cell.length_a   1.000
_cell.length_b   1.000
_cell.length_c   1.000
_cell.angle_alpha   90.00
_cell.angle_beta   90.00
_cell.angle_gamma   90.00
#
_symmetry.space_group_name_H-M   'P 1'
#
loop_
_entity.id
_entity.type
_entity.pdbx_description
1 polymer ?
#
loop_
_entity_poly.entity_id
_entity_poly.type
_entity_poly.pdbx_seq_one_letter_code
_entity_poly.pdbx_strand_id
1 'polypeptide(L)'
;MADSSNVTTTSALRTGFPPRTARPRGRWGEPWLAAVAGAFTLAQLVLVRPDLGLGWDETVYVSQVSGQVPAAFFSAPRAHGISLLVAPIASWSDSTIVLRVYLVVLSGLVLYVALRVWRAHVMPRVLAQPGDPPPAYARTWSRERAGVHHAYVAPFVRQGR
;
A
#
# COMPACT_ATOMS: atom_id res chain seq x y z
N MET A 1 -41.05 59.82 35.03
CA MET A 1 -40.30 59.78 33.75
C MET A 1 -38.83 59.70 34.09
N ALA A 2 -38.26 58.50 34.01
CA ALA A 2 -36.82 58.24 34.03
C ALA A 2 -36.60 56.88 33.34
N ASP A 3 -35.77 56.91 32.31
CA ASP A 3 -35.28 55.79 31.50
C ASP A 3 -34.55 54.72 32.33
N SER A 4 -34.59 53.47 31.86
CA SER A 4 -33.38 52.66 31.69
C SER A 4 -33.69 51.33 30.99
N SER A 5 -33.26 51.24 29.74
CA SER A 5 -33.17 50.06 28.91
C SER A 5 -31.93 49.24 29.29
N ASN A 6 -32.13 48.18 30.06
CA ASN A 6 -31.05 47.26 30.40
C ASN A 6 -30.86 46.25 29.27
N VAL A 7 -30.08 46.64 28.25
CA VAL A 7 -29.56 45.73 27.23
C VAL A 7 -28.54 44.81 27.92
N THR A 8 -28.95 43.57 28.19
CA THR A 8 -28.03 42.51 28.66
C THR A 8 -27.13 42.08 27.50
N THR A 9 -26.05 42.82 27.28
CA THR A 9 -24.89 42.33 26.52
C THR A 9 -23.91 41.73 27.52
N THR A 10 -23.82 40.40 27.61
CA THR A 10 -22.65 39.76 28.23
C THR A 10 -22.35 38.43 27.57
N SER A 11 -21.36 38.51 26.67
CA SER A 11 -20.23 37.59 26.58
C SER A 11 -20.54 36.10 26.36
N ALA A 12 -20.80 35.76 25.10
CA ALA A 12 -20.44 34.44 24.61
C ALA A 12 -18.92 34.30 24.74
N LEU A 13 -18.45 33.57 25.76
CA LEU A 13 -17.05 33.23 25.94
C LEU A 13 -16.63 32.33 24.77
N ARG A 14 -16.24 32.98 23.66
CA ARG A 14 -15.64 32.35 22.50
C ARG A 14 -14.25 31.89 22.93
N THR A 15 -14.20 30.73 23.57
CA THR A 15 -12.96 29.98 23.80
C THR A 15 -12.48 29.49 22.43
N GLY A 16 -11.82 30.40 21.72
CA GLY A 16 -11.08 30.11 20.51
C GLY A 16 -9.95 29.16 20.88
N PHE A 17 -10.21 27.85 20.75
CA PHE A 17 -9.14 26.89 20.65
C PHE A 17 -8.29 27.29 19.43
N PRO A 18 -6.96 27.44 19.57
CA PRO A 18 -6.14 27.77 18.43
C PRO A 18 -6.33 26.70 17.34
N PRO A 19 -6.40 27.07 16.06
CA PRO A 19 -6.43 26.10 14.98
C PRO A 19 -5.12 25.31 15.05
N ARG A 20 -5.18 24.12 15.65
CA ARG A 20 -4.05 23.19 15.70
C ARG A 20 -3.85 22.76 14.26
N THR A 21 -2.91 23.39 13.58
CA THR A 21 -2.46 23.07 12.22
C THR A 21 -2.37 21.57 12.10
N ALA A 22 -3.22 20.97 11.26
CA ALA A 22 -3.15 19.56 10.93
C ALA A 22 -1.72 19.32 10.43
N ARG A 23 -0.89 18.65 11.24
CA ARG A 23 0.45 18.30 10.80
C ARG A 23 0.28 17.45 9.54
N PRO A 24 1.02 17.73 8.45
CA PRO A 24 0.95 16.91 7.26
C PRO A 24 1.20 15.46 7.68
N ARG A 25 0.23 14.59 7.40
CA ARG A 25 0.30 13.15 7.71
C ARG A 25 1.63 12.65 7.18
N GLY A 26 2.53 12.32 8.10
CA GLY A 26 3.89 11.96 7.78
C GLY A 26 3.89 10.80 6.79
N ARG A 27 4.47 11.05 5.62
CA ARG A 27 4.95 10.11 4.60
C ARG A 27 5.89 9.00 5.13
N TRP A 28 5.95 8.83 6.45
CA TRP A 28 6.97 8.13 7.22
C TRP A 28 6.74 6.61 7.26
N GLY A 29 5.58 6.13 6.78
CA GLY A 29 5.29 4.71 6.59
C GLY A 29 5.55 4.16 5.18
N GLU A 30 5.69 5.03 4.16
CA GLU A 30 6.04 4.62 2.80
C GLU A 30 7.49 4.10 2.65
N PRO A 31 8.53 4.68 3.29
CA PRO A 31 9.91 4.28 3.00
C PRO A 31 10.20 2.85 3.48
N TRP A 32 9.57 2.38 4.56
CA TRP A 32 9.74 1.01 5.04
C TRP A 32 9.15 -0.02 4.07
N LEU A 33 7.97 0.25 3.49
CA LEU A 33 7.36 -0.65 2.50
C LEU A 33 8.19 -0.73 1.23
N ALA A 34 8.70 0.43 0.78
CA ALA A 34 9.61 0.50 -0.35
C ALA A 34 10.93 -0.23 -0.04
N ALA A 35 11.44 -0.13 1.18
CA ALA A 35 12.64 -0.85 1.62
C ALA A 35 12.41 -2.37 1.63
N VAL A 36 11.28 -2.86 2.15
CA VAL A 36 10.94 -4.29 2.14
C VAL A 36 10.78 -4.81 0.71
N ALA A 37 10.05 -4.08 -0.13
CA ALA A 37 9.91 -4.44 -1.54
C ALA A 37 11.26 -4.44 -2.27
N GLY A 38 12.09 -3.42 -2.05
CA GLY A 38 13.43 -3.33 -2.61
C GLY A 38 14.34 -4.46 -2.13
N ALA A 39 14.33 -4.78 -0.83
CA ALA A 39 15.09 -5.89 -0.26
C ALA A 39 14.63 -7.23 -0.84
N PHE A 40 13.32 -7.43 -1.05
CA PHE A 40 12.78 -8.62 -1.70
C PHE A 40 13.20 -8.72 -3.16
N THR A 41 13.18 -7.63 -3.92
CA THR A 41 13.70 -7.58 -5.29
C THR A 41 15.19 -7.92 -5.34
N LEU A 42 15.99 -7.34 -4.44
CA LEU A 42 17.42 -7.62 -4.35
C LEU A 42 17.70 -9.08 -3.96
N ALA A 43 16.96 -9.62 -2.99
CA ALA A 43 17.08 -11.01 -2.58
C ALA A 43 16.77 -11.95 -3.75
N GLN A 44 15.75 -11.66 -4.56
CA GLN A 44 15.46 -12.42 -5.77
C GLN A 44 16.61 -12.38 -6.78
N LEU A 45 17.20 -11.20 -7.05
CA LEU A 45 18.33 -11.09 -7.98
C LEU A 45 19.59 -11.83 -7.50
N VAL A 46 19.84 -11.85 -6.19
CA VAL A 46 21.02 -12.50 -5.61
C VAL A 46 20.84 -14.01 -5.48
N LEU A 47 19.65 -14.47 -5.08
CA LEU A 47 19.38 -15.88 -4.82
C LEU A 47 18.95 -16.65 -6.07
N VAL A 48 18.22 -15.99 -6.98
CA VAL A 48 17.78 -16.57 -8.25
C VAL A 48 18.71 -16.06 -9.34
N ARG A 49 19.78 -16.82 -9.56
CA ARG A 49 20.77 -16.57 -10.61
C ARG A 49 20.06 -16.30 -11.96
N PRO A 50 20.20 -15.10 -12.55
CA PRO A 50 19.51 -14.76 -13.78
C PRO A 50 19.97 -15.60 -14.98
N ASP A 51 21.15 -16.21 -14.86
CA ASP A 51 21.76 -17.16 -15.80
C ASP A 51 21.18 -18.58 -15.72
N LEU A 52 20.32 -18.89 -14.76
CA LEU A 52 19.66 -20.19 -14.74
C LEU A 52 18.73 -20.32 -15.96
N GLY A 53 18.92 -21.38 -16.73
CA GLY A 53 18.06 -21.72 -17.86
C GLY A 53 16.59 -21.86 -17.45
N LEU A 54 15.70 -21.76 -18.43
CA LEU A 54 14.26 -21.91 -18.18
C LEU A 54 13.94 -23.36 -17.81
N GLY A 55 13.15 -23.53 -16.76
CA GLY A 55 12.54 -24.80 -16.41
C GLY A 55 11.61 -25.30 -17.53
N TRP A 56 11.17 -26.56 -17.41
CA TRP A 56 10.32 -27.16 -18.43
C TRP A 56 8.95 -26.47 -18.53
N ASP A 57 8.34 -26.11 -17.40
CA ASP A 57 7.08 -25.37 -17.36
C ASP A 57 7.25 -23.92 -17.85
N GLU A 58 8.34 -23.25 -17.46
CA GLU A 58 8.67 -21.88 -17.92
C GLU A 58 8.82 -21.83 -19.44
N THR A 59 9.53 -22.81 -20.02
CA THR A 59 9.72 -22.95 -21.47
C THR A 59 8.39 -23.14 -22.20
N VAL A 60 7.46 -23.90 -21.61
CA VAL A 60 6.12 -24.07 -22.20
C VAL A 60 5.37 -22.73 -22.25
N TYR A 61 5.43 -21.92 -21.20
CA TYR A 61 4.74 -20.62 -21.17
C TYR A 61 5.38 -19.56 -22.08
N VAL A 62 6.72 -19.50 -22.12
CA VAL A 62 7.48 -18.56 -22.96
C VAL A 62 7.33 -18.89 -24.44
N SER A 63 7.37 -20.18 -24.81
CA SER A 63 7.20 -20.60 -26.21
C SER A 63 5.81 -20.31 -26.79
N GLN A 64 4.77 -20.10 -25.96
CA GLN A 64 3.45 -19.70 -26.48
C GLN A 64 3.43 -18.29 -27.09
N VAL A 65 4.38 -17.42 -26.70
CA VAL A 65 4.37 -15.99 -27.07
C VAL A 65 5.66 -15.54 -27.74
N SER A 66 6.68 -16.41 -27.76
CA SER A 66 7.89 -16.20 -28.55
C SER A 66 7.59 -16.39 -30.04
N GLY A 67 8.09 -15.47 -30.86
CA GLY A 67 8.10 -15.61 -32.32
C GLY A 67 9.30 -16.41 -32.86
N GLN A 68 10.22 -16.81 -31.98
CA GLN A 68 11.53 -17.37 -32.30
C GLN A 68 11.59 -18.88 -32.10
N VAL A 69 10.73 -19.44 -31.26
CA VAL A 69 10.61 -20.89 -31.03
C VAL A 69 9.20 -21.40 -31.28
N PRO A 70 9.03 -22.63 -31.82
CA PRO A 70 7.71 -23.23 -31.95
C PRO A 70 7.00 -23.36 -30.60
N ALA A 71 5.69 -23.08 -30.56
CA ALA A 71 4.90 -23.21 -29.36
C ALA A 71 4.88 -24.68 -28.86
N ALA A 72 5.32 -24.89 -27.62
CA ALA A 72 5.30 -26.22 -27.00
C ALA A 72 3.86 -26.67 -26.71
N PHE A 73 3.65 -27.98 -26.57
CA PHE A 73 2.33 -28.54 -26.29
C PHE A 73 1.70 -27.92 -25.03
N PHE A 74 0.58 -27.24 -25.21
CA PHE A 74 -0.16 -26.59 -24.14
C PHE A 74 -1.41 -27.40 -23.79
N SER A 75 -1.40 -28.02 -22.61
CA SER A 75 -2.50 -28.84 -22.11
C SER A 75 -3.60 -27.99 -21.45
N ALA A 76 -4.87 -28.38 -21.61
CA ALA A 76 -6.05 -27.74 -21.02
C ALA A 76 -5.98 -27.33 -19.52
N PRO A 77 -5.29 -28.04 -18.59
CA PRO A 77 -5.18 -27.57 -17.20
C PRO A 77 -4.28 -26.33 -17.00
N ARG A 78 -3.58 -25.84 -18.02
CA ARG A 78 -2.70 -24.67 -17.90
C ARG A 78 -3.46 -23.38 -18.24
N ALA A 79 -3.30 -22.36 -17.42
CA ALA A 79 -3.84 -21.03 -17.69
C ALA A 79 -2.82 -20.17 -18.47
N HIS A 80 -3.30 -19.33 -19.39
CA HIS A 80 -2.46 -18.43 -20.19
C HIS A 80 -2.00 -17.16 -19.44
N GLY A 81 -2.37 -17.00 -18.17
CA GLY A 81 -2.03 -15.80 -17.40
C GLY A 81 -0.51 -15.55 -17.32
N ILE A 82 0.28 -16.60 -17.17
CA ILE A 82 1.75 -16.51 -17.13
C ILE A 82 2.30 -16.12 -18.50
N SER A 83 1.77 -16.70 -19.58
CA SER A 83 2.13 -16.34 -20.96
C SER A 83 1.87 -14.85 -21.25
N LEU A 84 0.76 -14.29 -20.74
CA LEU A 84 0.49 -12.85 -20.86
C LEU A 84 1.49 -11.97 -20.10
N LEU A 85 1.97 -12.42 -18.94
CA LEU A 85 2.98 -11.67 -18.17
C LEU A 85 4.33 -11.65 -18.88
N VAL A 86 4.72 -12.74 -19.53
CA VAL A 86 6.02 -12.81 -20.23
C VAL A 86 5.98 -12.20 -21.63
N ALA A 87 4.80 -12.07 -22.24
CA ALA A 87 4.58 -11.56 -23.60
C ALA A 87 5.36 -10.28 -23.95
N PRO A 88 5.42 -9.23 -23.10
CA PRO A 88 6.09 -7.97 -23.44
C PRO A 88 7.59 -8.10 -23.65
N ILE A 89 8.23 -9.14 -23.11
CA ILE A 89 9.66 -9.40 -23.27
C ILE A 89 9.89 -10.59 -24.21
N ALA A 90 9.15 -11.67 -24.05
CA ALA A 90 9.31 -12.91 -24.82
C ALA A 90 8.98 -12.74 -26.32
N SER A 91 8.16 -11.76 -26.69
CA SER A 91 7.80 -11.49 -28.11
C SER A 91 8.96 -10.94 -28.94
N TRP A 92 9.95 -10.30 -28.31
CA TRP A 92 11.07 -9.66 -29.02
C TRP A 92 12.45 -10.05 -28.49
N SER A 93 12.55 -10.66 -27.32
CA SER A 93 13.81 -11.03 -26.68
C SER A 93 13.85 -12.51 -26.28
N ASP A 94 14.89 -13.20 -26.71
CA ASP A 94 15.21 -14.57 -26.28
C ASP A 94 16.12 -14.61 -25.03
N SER A 95 16.46 -13.44 -24.48
CA SER A 95 17.38 -13.35 -23.34
C SER A 95 16.68 -13.69 -22.04
N THR A 96 17.04 -14.83 -21.45
CA THR A 96 16.56 -15.27 -20.13
C THR A 96 16.88 -14.26 -19.05
N ILE A 97 18.03 -13.59 -19.13
CA ILE A 97 18.44 -12.55 -18.17
C ILE A 97 17.45 -11.39 -18.19
N VAL A 98 17.09 -10.89 -19.38
CA VAL A 98 16.15 -9.76 -19.53
C VAL A 98 14.77 -10.16 -18.99
N LEU A 99 14.31 -11.36 -19.32
CA LEU A 99 13.04 -11.88 -18.83
C LEU A 99 13.02 -12.02 -17.30
N ARG A 100 14.07 -12.60 -16.69
CA ARG A 100 14.15 -12.76 -15.24
C ARG A 100 14.20 -11.42 -14.51
N VAL A 101 15.01 -10.47 -15.00
CA VAL A 101 15.07 -9.12 -14.42
C VAL A 101 13.71 -8.43 -14.47
N TYR A 102 13.01 -8.52 -15.61
CA TYR A 102 11.65 -7.99 -15.75
C TYR A 102 10.69 -8.59 -14.72
N LEU A 103 10.65 -9.92 -14.58
CA LEU A 103 9.75 -10.60 -13.63
C LEU A 103 10.09 -10.28 -12.17
N VAL A 104 11.37 -10.18 -11.83
CA VAL A 104 11.81 -9.82 -10.48
C VAL A 104 11.39 -8.39 -10.12
N VAL A 105 11.54 -7.44 -11.04
CA VAL A 105 11.07 -6.06 -10.86
C VAL A 105 9.55 -6.00 -10.75
N LEU A 106 8.83 -6.71 -11.63
CA LEU A 106 7.37 -6.78 -11.61
C LEU A 106 6.86 -7.36 -10.29
N SER A 107 7.48 -8.44 -9.80
CA SER A 107 7.17 -9.08 -8.53
C SER A 107 7.35 -8.11 -7.35
N GLY A 108 8.48 -7.39 -7.32
CA GLY A 108 8.73 -6.36 -6.29
C GLY A 108 7.71 -5.22 -6.32
N LEU A 109 7.31 -4.77 -7.53
CA LEU A 109 6.29 -3.74 -7.69
C LEU A 109 4.92 -4.20 -7.22
N VAL A 110 4.50 -5.41 -7.59
CA VAL A 110 3.23 -6.00 -7.17
C VAL A 110 3.21 -6.19 -5.65
N LEU A 111 4.31 -6.67 -5.05
CA LEU A 111 4.43 -6.77 -3.60
C LEU A 111 4.28 -5.40 -2.93
N TYR A 112 4.93 -4.37 -3.45
CA TYR A 112 4.80 -3.01 -2.93
C TYR A 112 3.36 -2.51 -2.99
N VAL A 113 2.68 -2.69 -4.13
CA VAL A 113 1.27 -2.31 -4.29
C VAL A 113 0.37 -3.11 -3.35
N ALA A 114 0.56 -4.41 -3.22
CA ALA A 114 -0.19 -5.27 -2.31
C ALA A 114 -0.04 -4.80 -0.84
N LEU A 115 1.19 -4.50 -0.40
CA LEU A 115 1.46 -3.97 0.94
C LEU A 115 0.84 -2.58 1.15
N ARG A 116 0.84 -1.73 0.10
CA ARG A 116 0.21 -0.41 0.12
C ARG A 116 -1.31 -0.53 0.29
N VAL A 117 -1.95 -1.39 -0.49
CA VAL A 117 -3.39 -1.67 -0.43
C VAL A 117 -3.77 -2.29 0.91
N TRP A 118 -3.04 -3.30 1.38
CA TRP A 118 -3.23 -3.89 2.70
C TRP A 118 -3.25 -2.82 3.78
N ARG A 119 -2.24 -1.94 3.82
CA ARG A 119 -2.17 -0.88 4.84
C ARG A 119 -3.30 0.14 4.73
N ALA A 120 -3.84 0.37 3.53
CA ALA A 120 -4.97 1.25 3.35
C ALA A 120 -6.29 0.66 3.86
N HIS A 121 -6.49 -0.66 3.69
CA HIS A 121 -7.78 -1.32 3.95
C HIS A 121 -7.85 -2.11 5.26
N VAL A 122 -6.75 -2.72 5.71
CA VAL A 122 -6.73 -3.68 6.82
C VAL A 122 -6.29 -3.03 8.14
N MET A 123 -5.66 -1.85 8.11
CA MET A 123 -5.39 -1.09 9.33
C MET A 123 -6.65 -0.29 9.70
N PRO A 124 -7.43 -0.71 10.72
CA PRO A 124 -8.72 -0.12 10.99
C PRO A 124 -8.55 1.31 11.49
N ARG A 125 -9.28 2.23 10.86
CA ARG A 125 -9.55 3.56 11.41
C ARG A 125 -10.92 3.49 12.06
N VAL A 126 -10.96 3.50 13.40
CA VAL A 126 -12.24 3.46 14.10
C VAL A 126 -12.77 4.88 14.14
N LEU A 127 -13.86 5.15 13.43
CA LEU A 127 -14.64 6.37 13.62
C LEU A 127 -15.55 6.13 14.83
N ALA A 128 -15.38 6.89 15.90
CA ALA A 128 -16.32 6.92 17.00
C ALA A 128 -17.22 8.16 16.90
N GLN A 129 -18.50 7.95 17.19
CA GLN A 129 -19.49 9.00 17.28
C GLN A 129 -19.19 9.90 18.49
N PRO A 130 -19.38 11.22 18.41
CA PRO A 130 -19.13 12.11 19.54
C PRO A 130 -20.07 11.75 20.71
N GLY A 131 -19.48 11.33 21.83
CA GLY A 131 -20.20 10.93 23.04
C GLY A 131 -20.03 9.46 23.41
N ASP A 132 -19.76 8.57 22.44
CA ASP A 132 -19.57 7.16 22.73
C ASP A 132 -18.13 6.86 23.16
N PRO A 133 -17.93 6.08 24.24
CA PRO A 133 -16.60 5.63 24.63
C PRO A 133 -16.03 4.73 23.52
N PRO A 134 -14.81 4.98 23.03
CA PRO A 134 -14.20 4.12 22.03
C PRO A 134 -14.01 2.70 22.59
N PRO A 135 -13.99 1.67 21.71
CA PRO A 135 -13.71 0.29 22.11
C PRO A 135 -12.44 0.20 22.96
N ALA A 136 -12.39 -0.74 23.91
CA ALA A 136 -11.31 -0.83 24.90
C ALA A 136 -9.90 -0.84 24.28
N TYR A 137 -9.74 -1.48 23.12
CA TYR A 137 -8.47 -1.57 22.39
C TYR A 137 -8.06 -0.25 21.71
N ALA A 138 -8.98 0.68 21.49
CA ALA A 138 -8.75 1.96 20.81
C ALA A 138 -8.61 3.15 21.77
N ARG A 139 -8.73 2.93 23.08
CA ARG A 139 -8.60 4.01 24.10
C ARG A 139 -7.21 4.62 24.17
N THR A 140 -6.18 3.85 23.84
CA THR A 140 -4.77 4.29 23.81
C THR A 140 -4.38 4.91 22.47
N TRP A 141 -5.31 4.97 21.51
CA TRP A 141 -5.03 5.41 20.16
C TRP A 141 -5.13 6.93 20.03
N SER A 142 -4.38 7.48 19.07
CA SER A 142 -4.34 8.92 18.79
C SER A 142 -5.71 9.40 18.29
N ARG A 143 -6.28 10.41 18.97
CA ARG A 143 -7.57 11.03 18.60
C ARG A 143 -7.38 12.11 17.54
N GLU A 144 -7.94 11.93 16.36
CA GLU A 144 -8.06 12.96 15.32
C GLU A 144 -9.53 13.37 15.13
N ARG A 145 -9.83 14.67 15.08
CA ARG A 145 -11.21 15.15 14.87
C ARG A 145 -11.51 15.14 13.37
N ALA A 146 -12.47 14.33 12.93
CA ALA A 146 -12.97 14.26 11.56
C ALA A 146 -14.36 14.90 11.50
N GLY A 147 -14.39 16.23 11.47
CA GLY A 147 -15.65 17.00 11.50
C GLY A 147 -16.35 16.90 12.86
N VAL A 148 -17.62 16.49 12.87
CA VAL A 148 -18.42 16.27 14.09
C VAL A 148 -18.00 14.97 14.80
N HIS A 149 -17.30 14.06 14.11
CA HIS A 149 -16.94 12.73 14.62
C HIS A 149 -15.48 12.65 15.08
N HIS A 150 -15.20 11.78 16.05
CA HIS A 150 -13.86 11.51 16.55
C HIS A 150 -13.29 10.27 15.85
N ALA A 151 -12.26 10.43 15.02
CA ALA A 151 -11.52 9.31 14.44
C ALA A 151 -10.40 8.87 15.40
N TYR A 152 -10.43 7.61 15.82
CA TYR A 152 -9.37 6.96 16.59
C TYR A 152 -8.48 6.19 15.61
N VAL A 153 -7.26 6.71 15.42
CA VAL A 153 -6.29 6.15 14.48
C VAL A 153 -5.31 5.29 15.27
N ALA A 154 -5.21 4.00 14.92
CA ALA A 154 -4.27 3.08 15.53
C ALA A 154 -2.85 3.69 15.55
N PRO A 155 -2.17 3.73 16.72
CA PRO A 155 -0.83 4.23 16.79
C PRO A 155 0.04 3.30 15.96
N PHE A 156 0.75 3.90 15.01
CA PHE A 156 1.95 3.27 14.45
C PHE A 156 2.86 2.98 15.65
N VAL A 157 3.21 1.72 15.86
CA VAL A 157 4.27 1.33 16.78
C VAL A 157 5.53 2.07 16.32
N ARG A 158 5.79 3.22 16.95
CA ARG A 158 7.07 3.90 16.86
C ARG A 158 7.99 3.08 17.74
N GLN A 159 8.64 2.10 17.13
CA GLN A 159 9.62 1.27 17.82
C GLN A 159 10.72 2.21 18.33
N GLY A 160 10.89 2.20 19.65
CA GLY A 160 11.71 3.14 20.38
C GLY A 160 13.18 3.08 19.99
N ARG A 161 13.84 4.24 20.07
CA ARG A 161 15.21 4.32 20.54
C ARG A 161 15.16 4.69 22.01
#